data_AF-A0A7J5U2A2-F1
#
_entry.id   AF-A0A7J5U2A2-F1
#
_cell.length_a   1.000
_cell.length_b   1.000
_cell.length_c   1.000
_cell.angle_alpha   90.00
_cell.angle_beta   90.00
_cell.angle_gamma   90.00
#
_symmetry.space_group_name_H-M   'P 1'
#
loop_
_entity.id
_entity.type
_entity.pdbx_description
1 polymer ?
#
loop_
_entity_poly.entity_id
_entity_poly.type
_entity_poly.pdbx_seq_one_letter_code
_entity_poly.pdbx_strand_id
1 'polypeptide(L)'
;MFWTFLIVVVVFVLFRFFMSLNQDNEDLQGKTLAEKFDVVVNMLNQAAFNGAGSVTTLDKREFNLYEDGQNQIIKFHYSSGHLTLTWRYKYFQKEIVHERQFDNVRNISLFDQQKIGQQMINEMEVVVQRHKNDVLGGI
;
A
#
# COMPACT_ATOMS: atom_id res chain seq x y z
N MET A 1 -28.60 14.97 -28.64
CA MET A 1 -29.17 14.78 -27.28
C MET A 1 -28.52 13.63 -26.53
N PHE A 2 -28.30 12.47 -27.15
CA PHE A 2 -27.51 11.38 -26.52
C PHE A 2 -26.06 11.79 -26.23
N TRP A 3 -25.37 12.38 -27.22
CA TRP A 3 -23.98 12.85 -27.06
C TRP A 3 -23.81 13.92 -25.97
N THR A 4 -24.76 14.84 -25.82
CA THR A 4 -24.72 15.85 -24.75
C THR A 4 -24.90 15.23 -23.37
N PHE A 5 -25.77 14.23 -23.23
CA PHE A 5 -25.94 13.49 -21.98
C PHE A 5 -24.67 12.70 -21.62
N LEU A 6 -24.06 12.03 -22.60
CA LEU A 6 -22.79 11.32 -22.43
C LEU A 6 -21.67 12.26 -21.94
N ILE A 7 -21.55 13.45 -22.55
CA ILE A 7 -20.55 14.45 -22.17
C ILE A 7 -20.76 14.90 -20.72
N VAL A 8 -22.00 15.17 -20.31
CA VAL A 8 -22.31 15.59 -18.93
C VAL A 8 -21.91 14.52 -17.92
N VAL A 9 -22.20 13.24 -18.21
CA VAL A 9 -21.81 12.12 -17.33
C VAL A 9 -20.29 12.02 -17.22
N VAL A 10 -19.57 12.09 -18.34
CA VAL A 10 -18.09 12.03 -18.35
C VAL A 10 -17.49 13.20 -17.57
N VAL A 11 -17.97 14.43 -17.79
CA VAL A 11 -17.50 15.62 -17.06
C VAL A 11 -17.75 15.48 -15.56
N PHE A 12 -18.92 14.97 -15.16
CA PHE A 12 -19.23 14.74 -13.75
C PHE A 12 -18.28 13.72 -13.09
N VAL A 13 -18.01 12.60 -13.75
CA VAL A 13 -17.08 11.58 -13.25
C VAL A 13 -15.67 12.13 -13.14
N LEU A 14 -15.18 12.83 -14.18
CA LEU A 14 -13.86 13.48 -14.16
C LEU A 14 -13.77 14.53 -13.06
N PHE A 15 -14.79 15.36 -12.88
CA PHE A 15 -14.81 16.38 -11.83
C PHE A 15 -14.72 15.76 -10.43
N ARG A 16 -15.47 14.68 -10.18
CA ARG A 16 -15.42 13.95 -8.90
C ARG A 16 -14.04 13.33 -8.66
N PHE A 17 -13.40 12.81 -9.71
CA PHE A 17 -12.06 12.25 -9.65
C PHE A 17 -10.99 13.33 -9.38
N PHE A 18 -11.00 14.46 -10.09
CA PHE A 18 -10.05 15.54 -9.83
C PHE A 18 -10.22 16.14 -8.44
N MET A 19 -11.44 16.21 -7.92
CA MET A 19 -11.70 16.65 -6.55
C MET A 19 -11.10 15.71 -5.51
N SER A 20 -11.23 14.38 -5.66
CA SER A 20 -10.61 13.43 -4.72
C SER A 20 -9.09 13.50 -4.75
N LEU A 21 -8.49 13.69 -5.94
CA LEU A 21 -7.06 13.90 -6.07
C LEU A 21 -6.60 15.20 -5.39
N ASN A 22 -7.38 16.28 -5.46
CA ASN A 22 -7.00 17.53 -4.78
C ASN A 22 -7.03 17.37 -3.26
N GLN A 23 -8.05 16.68 -2.74
CA GLN A 23 -8.13 16.37 -1.30
C GLN A 23 -6.95 15.49 -0.83
N ASP A 24 -6.48 14.54 -1.64
CA ASP A 24 -5.29 13.76 -1.28
C ASP A 24 -4.03 14.65 -1.19
N ASN A 25 -3.92 15.67 -2.03
CA ASN A 25 -2.82 16.62 -1.94
C ASN A 25 -2.93 17.46 -0.67
N GLU A 26 -4.13 17.91 -0.30
CA GLU A 26 -4.39 18.63 0.95
C GLU A 26 -4.08 17.76 2.17
N ASP A 27 -4.47 16.48 2.17
CA ASP A 27 -4.18 15.51 3.24
C ASP A 27 -2.67 15.31 3.47
N LEU A 28 -1.86 15.57 2.44
CA LEU A 28 -0.40 15.44 2.44
C LEU A 28 0.29 16.82 2.48
N GLN A 29 -0.45 17.92 2.64
CA GLN A 29 0.14 19.25 2.84
C GLN A 29 0.67 19.34 4.28
N GLY A 30 1.98 19.16 4.42
CA GLY A 30 2.70 19.35 5.68
C GLY A 30 3.13 18.06 6.39
N LYS A 31 2.78 16.88 5.87
CA LYS A 31 3.31 15.57 6.29
C LYS A 31 3.49 14.64 5.11
N THR A 32 4.52 13.80 5.15
CA THR A 32 4.76 12.76 4.16
C THR A 32 3.74 11.62 4.33
N LEU A 33 3.54 10.81 3.28
CA LEU A 33 2.67 9.64 3.35
C LEU A 33 3.13 8.64 4.43
N ALA A 34 4.45 8.51 4.61
CA ALA A 34 5.03 7.66 5.64
C ALA A 34 4.70 8.16 7.06
N GLU A 35 4.68 9.47 7.29
CA GLU A 35 4.27 10.06 8.56
C GLU A 35 2.76 9.91 8.82
N LYS A 36 1.93 9.94 7.76
CA LYS A 36 0.48 9.72 7.89
C LYS A 36 0.15 8.30 8.37
N PHE A 37 0.90 7.32 7.87
CA PHE A 37 0.72 5.89 8.15
C PHE A 37 1.86 5.31 9.00
N ASP A 38 2.42 6.10 9.92
CA ASP A 38 3.62 5.76 10.70
C ASP A 38 3.47 4.44 11.48
N VAL A 39 2.30 4.19 12.06
CA VAL A 39 1.99 2.94 12.76
C VAL A 39 2.04 1.76 11.81
N VAL A 40 1.44 1.87 10.62
CA VAL A 40 1.47 0.81 9.61
C VAL A 40 2.91 0.56 9.17
N VAL A 41 3.67 1.63 8.87
CA VAL A 41 5.07 1.55 8.47
C VAL A 41 5.91 0.84 9.53
N ASN A 42 5.80 1.25 10.78
CA ASN A 42 6.58 0.67 11.88
C ASN A 42 6.23 -0.80 12.12
N MET A 43 4.95 -1.17 12.07
CA MET A 43 4.53 -2.56 12.23
C MET A 43 5.05 -3.45 11.09
N LEU A 44 4.92 -3.00 9.84
CA LEU A 44 5.43 -3.76 8.70
C LEU A 44 6.96 -3.81 8.71
N ASN A 45 7.63 -2.74 9.12
CA ASN A 45 9.08 -2.70 9.25
C ASN A 45 9.57 -3.69 10.31
N GLN A 46 8.90 -3.75 11.46
CA GLN A 46 9.23 -4.70 12.51
C GLN A 46 9.03 -6.14 12.06
N ALA A 47 7.94 -6.43 11.35
CA ALA A 47 7.61 -7.78 10.90
C ALA A 47 8.47 -8.26 9.72
N ALA A 48 8.78 -7.37 8.77
CA ALA A 48 9.49 -7.72 7.55
C ALA A 48 11.02 -7.57 7.69
N PHE A 49 11.49 -6.53 8.37
CA PHE A 49 12.90 -6.13 8.35
C PHE A 49 13.49 -6.03 9.76
N ASN A 50 12.81 -6.55 10.79
CA ASN A 50 13.22 -6.42 12.19
C ASN A 50 13.49 -4.96 12.63
N GLY A 51 12.82 -4.00 12.00
CA GLY A 51 13.01 -2.56 12.25
C GLY A 51 14.18 -1.91 11.50
N ALA A 52 14.94 -2.66 10.70
CA ALA A 52 16.08 -2.15 9.93
C ALA A 52 15.71 -1.60 8.54
N GLY A 53 14.45 -1.76 8.11
CA GLY A 53 13.97 -1.23 6.84
C GLY A 53 13.91 0.29 6.83
N SER A 54 14.15 0.86 5.64
CA SER A 54 14.17 2.29 5.37
C SER A 54 13.09 2.67 4.36
N VAL A 55 12.56 3.89 4.51
CA VAL A 55 11.56 4.45 3.61
C VAL A 55 12.26 5.20 2.47
N THR A 56 11.97 4.79 1.24
CA THR A 56 12.39 5.47 0.02
C THR A 56 11.16 6.04 -0.68
N THR A 57 10.98 7.35 -0.59
CA THR A 57 9.89 8.06 -1.27
C THR A 57 10.09 8.04 -2.77
N LEU A 58 9.08 7.57 -3.51
CA LEU A 58 9.06 7.58 -4.98
C LEU A 58 8.31 8.81 -5.49
N ASP A 59 7.19 9.14 -4.84
CA ASP A 59 6.36 10.31 -5.10
C ASP A 59 5.64 10.71 -3.79
N LYS A 60 4.92 11.84 -3.80
CA LYS A 60 4.10 12.30 -2.66
C LYS A 60 3.14 11.23 -2.16
N ARG A 61 2.66 10.37 -3.06
CA ARG A 61 1.63 9.36 -2.82
C ARG A 61 2.16 7.93 -2.81
N GLU A 62 3.47 7.76 -2.99
CA GLU A 62 4.07 6.44 -3.10
C GLU A 62 5.43 6.39 -2.42
N PHE A 63 5.67 5.33 -1.66
CA PHE A 63 7.00 5.03 -1.16
C PHE A 63 7.20 3.52 -1.05
N ASN A 64 8.47 3.13 -1.01
CA ASN A 64 8.87 1.78 -0.70
C ASN A 64 9.45 1.71 0.71
N LEU A 65 9.19 0.60 1.39
CA LEU A 65 9.85 0.18 2.61
C LEU A 65 10.66 -1.08 2.30
N TYR A 66 11.98 -0.98 2.45
CA TYR A 66 12.88 -2.12 2.27
C TYR A 66 14.19 -1.94 3.05
N GLU A 67 14.87 -3.07 3.26
CA GLU A 67 16.24 -3.12 3.76
C GLU A 67 17.14 -3.66 2.65
N ASP A 68 18.30 -3.05 2.45
CA ASP A 68 19.27 -3.49 1.44
C ASP A 68 19.72 -4.93 1.69
N GLY A 69 19.72 -5.75 0.64
CA GLY A 69 20.10 -7.17 0.72
C GLY A 69 18.99 -8.12 1.19
N GLN A 70 17.82 -7.60 1.59
CA GLN A 70 16.67 -8.44 1.90
C GLN A 70 15.90 -8.86 0.64
N ASN A 71 15.25 -10.01 0.72
CA ASN A 71 14.50 -10.59 -0.38
C ASN A 71 13.04 -10.09 -0.45
N GLN A 72 12.73 -8.95 0.15
CA GLN A 72 11.39 -8.42 0.16
C GLN A 72 11.34 -6.89 0.17
N ILE A 73 10.22 -6.37 -0.32
CA ILE A 73 9.95 -4.94 -0.43
C ILE A 73 8.45 -4.72 -0.27
N ILE A 74 8.08 -3.64 0.41
CA ILE A 74 6.69 -3.26 0.62
C ILE A 74 6.46 -1.89 0.00
N LYS A 75 5.58 -1.82 -1.00
CA LYS A 75 5.17 -0.57 -1.61
C LYS A 75 3.89 -0.07 -0.96
N PHE A 76 3.87 1.21 -0.63
CA PHE A 76 2.69 1.93 -0.17
C PHE A 76 2.25 2.85 -1.30
N HIS A 77 0.96 2.83 -1.62
CA HIS A 77 0.33 3.74 -2.58
C HIS A 77 -0.95 4.31 -1.99
N TYR A 78 -1.08 5.63 -1.99
CA TYR A 78 -2.27 6.32 -1.47
C TYR A 78 -2.96 7.15 -2.54
N SER A 79 -4.22 6.84 -2.80
CA SER A 79 -5.00 7.54 -3.82
C SER A 79 -6.49 7.51 -3.50
N SER A 80 -7.15 8.64 -3.71
CA SER A 80 -8.58 8.85 -3.50
C SER A 80 -9.09 8.43 -2.12
N GLY A 81 -8.25 8.54 -1.08
CA GLY A 81 -8.57 8.10 0.28
C GLY A 81 -8.44 6.59 0.53
N HIS A 82 -7.80 5.86 -0.39
CA HIS A 82 -7.48 4.43 -0.25
C HIS A 82 -5.98 4.24 -0.06
N LEU A 83 -5.58 3.30 0.80
CA LEU A 83 -4.20 2.85 0.92
C LEU A 83 -4.08 1.45 0.34
N THR A 84 -3.24 1.30 -0.68
CA THR A 84 -2.86 0.01 -1.25
C THR A 84 -1.47 -0.35 -0.77
N LEU A 85 -1.36 -1.55 -0.19
CA LEU A 85 -0.10 -2.15 0.24
C LEU A 85 0.23 -3.31 -0.71
N THR A 86 1.39 -3.25 -1.34
CA THR A 86 1.90 -4.32 -2.20
C THR A 86 3.18 -4.87 -1.59
N TRP A 87 3.16 -6.11 -1.12
CA TRP A 87 4.30 -6.79 -0.52
C TRP A 87 4.83 -7.85 -1.48
N ARG A 88 6.07 -7.66 -1.92
CA ARG A 88 6.78 -8.57 -2.81
C ARG A 88 7.81 -9.35 -2.00
N TYR A 89 7.85 -10.67 -2.17
CA TYR A 89 8.78 -11.56 -1.46
C TYR A 89 9.40 -12.55 -2.44
N LYS A 90 10.71 -12.76 -2.35
CA LYS A 90 11.47 -13.64 -3.22
C LYS A 90 12.05 -14.83 -2.45
N TYR A 91 11.93 -16.02 -3.03
CA TYR A 91 12.47 -17.27 -2.50
C TYR A 91 12.98 -18.16 -3.63
N PHE A 92 14.25 -18.57 -3.59
CA PHE A 92 14.94 -19.28 -4.69
C PHE A 92 14.65 -18.68 -6.08
N GLN A 93 14.85 -17.37 -6.22
CA GLN A 93 14.60 -16.60 -7.45
C GLN A 93 13.13 -16.53 -7.91
N LYS A 94 12.21 -17.27 -7.29
CA LYS A 94 10.77 -17.16 -7.53
C LYS A 94 10.17 -16.10 -6.62
N GLU A 95 9.45 -15.16 -7.23
CA GLU A 95 8.83 -14.04 -6.54
C GLU A 95 7.32 -14.28 -6.37
N ILE A 96 6.80 -13.87 -5.22
CA ILE A 96 5.36 -13.77 -4.95
C ILE A 96 5.02 -12.32 -4.62
N VAL A 97 3.85 -11.88 -5.07
CA VAL A 97 3.32 -10.55 -4.82
C VAL A 97 1.98 -10.71 -4.13
N HIS A 98 1.83 -10.08 -2.96
CA HIS A 98 0.58 -9.96 -2.25
C HIS A 98 0.15 -8.49 -2.23
N GLU A 99 -1.09 -8.21 -2.62
CA GLU A 99 -1.63 -6.85 -2.67
C GLU A 99 -2.92 -6.76 -1.86
N ARG A 100 -3.03 -5.70 -1.06
CA ARG A 100 -4.22 -5.41 -0.26
C ARG A 100 -4.56 -3.93 -0.31
N GLN A 101 -5.81 -3.63 -0.67
CA GLN A 101 -6.38 -2.29 -0.60
C GLN A 101 -7.20 -2.12 0.69
N PHE A 102 -7.05 -0.96 1.32
CA PHE A 102 -7.79 -0.50 2.48
C PHE A 102 -8.52 0.79 2.14
N ASP A 103 -9.84 0.77 2.31
CA ASP A 103 -10.71 1.86 1.87
C ASP A 103 -10.98 2.88 2.97
N ASN A 104 -11.24 4.14 2.57
CA ASN A 104 -11.64 5.24 3.45
C ASN A 104 -10.63 5.52 4.59
N VAL A 105 -9.34 5.49 4.28
CA VAL A 105 -8.26 5.65 5.25
C VAL A 105 -7.82 7.11 5.47
N ARG A 106 -8.63 8.09 5.06
CA ARG A 106 -8.30 9.52 5.20
C ARG A 106 -8.10 9.91 6.68
N ASN A 107 -9.01 9.45 7.55
CA ASN A 107 -9.14 9.86 8.95
C ASN A 107 -9.25 8.64 9.87
N ILE A 108 -8.34 7.68 9.73
CA ILE A 108 -8.35 6.47 10.55
C ILE A 108 -7.60 6.66 11.86
N SER A 109 -8.06 5.98 12.90
CA SER A 109 -7.42 6.01 14.22
C SER A 109 -6.11 5.20 14.21
N LEU A 110 -5.26 5.40 15.23
CA LEU A 110 -4.07 4.56 15.44
C LEU A 110 -4.44 3.08 15.57
N PHE A 111 -5.59 2.78 16.19
CA PHE A 111 -6.08 1.40 16.32
C PHE A 111 -6.47 0.79 14.98
N ASP A 112 -7.05 1.57 14.08
CA ASP A 112 -7.37 1.11 12.73
C ASP A 112 -6.10 0.92 11.89
N GLN A 113 -5.10 1.78 12.06
CA GLN A 113 -3.77 1.55 11.47
C GLN A 113 -3.13 0.25 11.99
N GLN A 114 -3.26 -0.05 13.29
CA GLN A 114 -2.77 -1.31 13.85
C GLN A 114 -3.47 -2.52 13.21
N LYS A 115 -4.79 -2.45 13.01
CA LYS A 115 -5.54 -3.52 12.32
C LYS A 115 -5.06 -3.71 10.88
N ILE A 116 -4.83 -2.62 10.15
CA ILE A 116 -4.30 -2.67 8.78
C ILE A 116 -2.94 -3.38 8.76
N GLY A 117 -2.02 -2.96 9.63
CA GLY A 117 -0.69 -3.58 9.74
C GLY A 117 -0.78 -5.07 10.10
N GLN A 118 -1.54 -5.41 11.15
CA GLN A 118 -1.69 -6.80 11.59
C GLN A 118 -2.34 -7.68 10.52
N GLN A 119 -3.36 -7.17 9.82
CA GLN A 119 -4.01 -7.89 8.75
C GLN A 119 -3.02 -8.22 7.64
N MET A 120 -2.25 -7.23 7.18
CA MET A 120 -1.27 -7.43 6.12
C MET A 120 -0.17 -8.43 6.52
N ILE A 121 0.30 -8.39 7.77
CA ILE A 121 1.28 -9.35 8.31
C ILE A 121 0.72 -10.77 8.30
N ASN A 122 -0.50 -10.96 8.83
CA ASN A 122 -1.13 -12.28 8.90
C ASN A 122 -1.38 -12.87 7.50
N GLU A 123 -1.85 -12.04 6.57
CA GLU A 123 -2.06 -12.47 5.18
C GLU A 123 -0.72 -12.88 4.53
N MET A 124 0.32 -12.05 4.71
CA MET A 124 1.63 -12.32 4.12
C MET A 124 2.31 -13.56 4.70
N GLU A 125 2.16 -13.84 6.01
CA GLU A 125 2.71 -15.05 6.62
C GLU A 125 2.17 -16.30 5.92
N VAL A 126 0.85 -16.35 5.69
CA VAL A 126 0.21 -17.47 4.98
C VAL A 126 0.70 -17.56 3.53
N VAL A 127 0.81 -16.43 2.83
CA VAL A 127 1.30 -16.38 1.44
C VAL A 127 2.74 -16.87 1.33
N VAL A 128 3.63 -16.42 2.24
CA VAL A 128 5.04 -16.82 2.27
C VAL A 128 5.19 -18.31 2.55
N GLN A 129 4.44 -18.85 3.51
CA GLN A 129 4.51 -20.28 3.83
C GLN A 129 4.06 -21.15 2.65
N ARG A 130 2.96 -20.79 2.00
CA ARG A 130 2.50 -21.48 0.77
C ARG A 130 3.54 -21.38 -0.34
N HIS A 131 4.05 -20.18 -0.59
CA HIS A 131 5.09 -19.95 -1.61
C HIS A 131 6.34 -20.81 -1.33
N LYS A 132 6.83 -20.86 -0.09
CA LYS A 132 7.98 -21.71 0.27
C LYS A 132 7.71 -23.19 0.00
N ASN A 133 6.53 -23.68 0.37
CA ASN A 133 6.14 -25.07 0.14
C ASN A 133 6.01 -25.39 -1.35
N ASP A 134 5.42 -24.49 -2.14
CA ASP A 134 5.26 -24.68 -3.59
C ASP A 134 6.62 -24.66 -4.31
N VAL A 135 7.53 -23.80 -3.86
CA VAL A 135 8.89 -23.73 -4.42
C VAL A 135 9.70 -24.99 -4.09
N LEU A 136 9.54 -25.55 -2.88
CA LEU A 136 10.27 -26.76 -2.44
C LEU A 136 9.64 -28.06 -2.93
N GLY A 137 8.31 -28.15 -2.97
CA GLY A 137 7.56 -29.32 -3.42
C GLY A 137 7.46 -29.43 -4.94
N GLY A 138 7.78 -28.36 -5.67
CA GLY A 138 7.97 -28.36 -7.12
C GLY A 138 9.38 -28.74 -7.57
N ILE A 139 10.20 -29.33 -6.69
CA ILE A 139 11.52 -29.93 -6.98
C ILE A 139 11.37 -31.45 -7.06
#